data_AF-A0A3M0YR21-F1
#
_entry.id   AF-A0A3M0YR21-F1
#
_cell.length_a   1.000
_cell.length_b   1.000
_cell.length_c   1.000
_cell.angle_alpha   90.00
_cell.angle_beta   90.00
_cell.angle_gamma   90.00
#
_symmetry.space_group_name_H-M   'P 1'
#
loop_
_entity.id
_entity.type
_entity.pdbx_description
1 polymer ?
#
loop_
_entity_poly.entity_id
_entity_poly.type
_entity_poly.pdbx_seq_one_letter_code
_entity_poly.pdbx_strand_id
1 'polypeptide(L)'
;GPTYVGVRGTLTVENGDLLVEGNWAGTATGNFAGVVVGNLGHMGVASGGTANVTVRGKGGDTGLGNSGVVVTGGTLEGGTAGTLHVTGVAGAGDNSSGVVVSNLTGKIRAFGADIELNGTGDPAGSGNFGTHGIYVSTLVETVGSGDIVLTGTASTSSSPNQYGIEMAGIVKSAGDLTVTGVGSPAGSPDIYATQVFSGVAFEAQGLITVNAQAHGMWPSDYNGKVTLKHTGSQQSVFGAASKLVYHANGASPFQQSELVVEGPIDLNGVELVPLGYVPQAGDVLLVVDNRSSQAVTGHLTMGGVSLGQGDPIPNFMNSGLTFYINYLGGDGNDVVITSSPPPVPDYVVTQQGTSITITDMAGNGEQLSISDQGGTHIRFDAAGRTYSLNGAAVVNLPVDLPLAGMSAIEVNAGNGADTVRFLTDMANLPSLTVNGDAGDDLVQVLGVVVTLQSGADLDLDLTDDAASGDFDRLLVAQTAASQPGKLMVQGYGDATVRTSGPVEVGTGGRLSAMHGNLVVEGNWAGTSTGQFSGVKIGAQAFLGIENNGMGALTVRGRGGNQATDNHGVHVSSGVLCGGSGASALIEGTGGTGNNSTGVYVADIFGIIQTNGGHLQIDAVGD
;
A
#
# COMPACT_ATOMS: atom_id res chain seq x y z
N GLY A 1 30.01 12.65 42.86
CA GLY A 1 30.51 11.27 42.95
C GLY A 1 29.53 10.33 42.26
N PRO A 2 29.89 9.07 42.02
CA PRO A 2 29.00 8.08 41.43
C PRO A 2 27.86 7.70 42.40
N THR A 3 26.70 7.34 41.85
CA THR A 3 25.54 6.84 42.60
C THR A 3 25.34 5.36 42.31
N TYR A 4 25.33 4.52 43.35
CA TYR A 4 25.27 3.07 43.21
C TYR A 4 24.10 2.49 44.01
N VAL A 5 23.11 1.92 43.32
CA VAL A 5 22.07 1.06 43.91
C VAL A 5 22.57 -0.38 43.80
N GLY A 6 23.09 -0.89 44.90
CA GLY A 6 23.75 -2.19 44.95
C GLY A 6 22.83 -3.39 44.99
N VAL A 7 23.41 -4.55 45.29
CA VAL A 7 22.70 -5.83 45.30
C VAL A 7 21.53 -5.80 46.28
N ARG A 8 20.31 -5.96 45.77
CA ARG A 8 19.04 -5.85 46.53
C ARG A 8 18.79 -4.46 47.16
N GLY A 9 19.55 -3.43 46.75
CA GLY A 9 19.25 -2.06 47.10
C GLY A 9 17.94 -1.61 46.43
N THR A 10 17.14 -0.83 47.14
CA THR A 10 15.89 -0.25 46.59
C THR A 10 15.90 1.25 46.82
N LEU A 11 15.70 2.01 45.76
CA LEU A 11 15.44 3.45 45.80
C LEU A 11 14.14 3.72 45.06
N THR A 12 13.05 3.94 45.79
CA THR A 12 11.72 4.13 45.21
C THR A 12 10.99 5.34 45.76
N VAL A 13 10.17 5.94 44.92
CA VAL A 13 9.18 6.96 45.28
C VAL A 13 7.78 6.45 44.97
N GLU A 14 6.77 6.84 45.73
CA GLU A 14 5.39 6.41 45.46
C GLU A 14 4.63 7.48 44.63
N ASN A 15 4.64 8.74 45.07
CA ASN A 15 3.80 9.81 44.50
C ASN A 15 4.53 11.14 44.27
N GLY A 16 5.87 11.16 44.29
CA GLY A 16 6.67 12.36 44.03
C GLY A 16 7.79 12.05 43.05
N ASP A 17 8.19 13.04 42.24
CA ASP A 17 9.23 12.84 41.23
C ASP A 17 10.55 12.38 41.85
N LEU A 18 11.20 11.40 41.22
CA LEU A 18 12.52 10.92 41.62
C LEU A 18 13.57 11.50 40.68
N LEU A 19 14.48 12.31 41.22
CA LEU A 19 15.68 12.76 40.52
C LEU A 19 16.92 12.06 41.11
N VAL A 20 17.64 11.34 40.27
CA VAL A 20 18.93 10.72 40.61
C VAL A 20 20.00 11.24 39.67
N GLU A 21 20.99 11.93 40.21
CA GLU A 21 22.13 12.45 39.45
C GLU A 21 23.44 11.85 39.94
N GLY A 22 24.23 11.30 39.03
CA GLY A 22 25.55 10.74 39.28
C GLY A 22 26.60 11.48 38.47
N ASN A 23 27.47 12.22 39.16
CA ASN A 23 28.55 13.00 38.52
C ASN A 23 28.08 14.01 37.44
N TRP A 24 26.86 14.53 37.53
CA TRP A 24 26.27 15.37 36.48
C TRP A 24 26.87 16.79 36.40
N ALA A 25 27.30 17.36 37.52
CA ALA A 25 27.70 18.77 37.62
C ALA A 25 29.14 19.10 37.14
N GLY A 26 29.93 18.13 36.64
CA GLY A 26 31.31 18.38 36.20
C GLY A 26 32.04 17.19 35.57
N THR A 27 33.28 17.39 35.13
CA THR A 27 34.21 16.30 34.78
C THR A 27 34.93 15.84 36.04
N ALA A 28 34.74 14.58 36.44
CA ALA A 28 35.45 14.01 37.57
C ALA A 28 36.46 12.96 37.08
N THR A 29 37.65 13.03 37.66
CA THR A 29 38.74 12.14 37.27
C THR A 29 38.59 10.75 37.88
N GLY A 30 38.70 9.71 37.07
CA GLY A 30 38.65 8.32 37.55
C GLY A 30 38.01 7.33 36.58
N ASN A 31 37.94 6.05 36.99
CA ASN A 31 37.24 4.98 36.29
C ASN A 31 35.95 4.63 37.03
N PHE A 32 34.80 5.08 36.52
CA PHE A 32 33.50 4.79 37.12
C PHE A 32 32.35 5.08 36.17
N ALA A 33 31.19 4.49 36.48
CA ALA A 33 29.92 4.89 35.88
C ALA A 33 29.20 5.92 36.77
N GLY A 34 28.50 6.88 36.14
CA GLY A 34 27.80 7.97 36.85
C GLY A 34 26.71 7.44 37.78
N VAL A 35 25.73 6.71 37.22
CA VAL A 35 24.68 6.01 37.97
C VAL A 35 24.71 4.54 37.63
N VAL A 36 24.61 3.67 38.64
CA VAL A 36 24.53 2.21 38.44
C VAL A 36 23.37 1.61 39.22
N VAL A 37 22.56 0.82 38.53
CA VAL A 37 21.57 -0.10 39.11
C VAL A 37 22.11 -1.51 38.94
N GLY A 38 22.71 -2.05 40.01
CA GLY A 38 23.40 -3.33 40.00
C GLY A 38 22.49 -4.53 40.13
N ASN A 39 23.09 -5.72 40.23
CA ASN A 39 22.39 -7.01 40.21
C ASN A 39 21.27 -7.10 41.28
N LEU A 40 20.02 -7.36 40.86
CA LEU A 40 18.83 -7.36 41.71
C LEU A 40 18.55 -6.01 42.44
N GLY A 41 19.21 -4.93 42.06
CA GLY A 41 18.90 -3.59 42.52
C GLY A 41 17.63 -3.06 41.85
N HIS A 42 16.89 -2.21 42.56
CA HIS A 42 15.68 -1.58 42.07
C HIS A 42 15.75 -0.06 42.27
N MET A 43 15.57 0.71 41.20
CA MET A 43 15.46 2.16 41.24
C MET A 43 14.22 2.56 40.46
N GLY A 44 13.37 3.44 40.97
CA GLY A 44 12.20 3.86 40.21
C GLY A 44 11.00 4.31 41.04
N VAL A 45 9.81 4.10 40.50
CA VAL A 45 8.55 4.29 41.23
C VAL A 45 8.16 2.99 41.93
N ALA A 46 7.50 3.08 43.08
CA ALA A 46 6.82 1.93 43.68
C ALA A 46 5.60 1.53 42.82
N SER A 47 5.20 0.26 42.89
CA SER A 47 4.11 -0.28 42.07
C SER A 47 2.85 0.57 42.13
N GLY A 48 2.40 1.09 40.99
CA GLY A 48 1.17 1.89 40.86
C GLY A 48 1.35 3.41 41.02
N GLY A 49 2.56 3.91 41.24
CA GLY A 49 2.81 5.35 41.28
C GLY A 49 2.83 6.01 39.89
N THR A 50 2.59 7.32 39.86
CA THR A 50 2.46 8.13 38.62
C THR A 50 3.55 9.19 38.46
N ALA A 51 4.62 9.09 39.26
CA ALA A 51 5.68 10.09 39.32
C ALA A 51 6.63 10.01 38.11
N ASN A 52 7.24 11.14 37.74
CA ASN A 52 8.36 11.13 36.80
C ASN A 52 9.61 10.59 37.48
N VAL A 53 10.40 9.83 36.73
CA VAL A 53 11.71 9.35 37.18
C VAL A 53 12.75 9.91 36.24
N THR A 54 13.66 10.72 36.76
CA THR A 54 14.79 11.28 36.02
C THR A 54 16.08 10.70 36.56
N VAL A 55 16.83 10.00 35.72
CA VAL A 55 18.16 9.48 36.04
C VAL A 55 19.18 10.10 35.11
N ARG A 56 20.18 10.79 35.66
CA ARG A 56 21.26 11.41 34.89
C ARG A 56 22.61 10.96 35.37
N GLY A 57 23.47 10.52 34.47
CA GLY A 57 24.79 10.01 34.82
C GLY A 57 25.86 10.45 33.84
N LYS A 58 27.03 10.82 34.37
CA LYS A 58 28.24 11.05 33.57
C LYS A 58 29.39 10.15 34.03
N GLY A 59 29.99 9.41 33.11
CA GLY A 59 31.13 8.53 33.38
C GLY A 59 32.41 9.27 33.81
N GLY A 60 33.37 8.52 34.34
CA GLY A 60 34.74 8.98 34.60
C GLY A 60 35.53 9.26 33.33
N ASP A 61 36.78 9.67 33.44
CA ASP A 61 37.62 10.10 32.30
C ASP A 61 38.93 9.30 32.14
N THR A 62 39.09 8.21 32.89
CA THR A 62 40.30 7.36 32.82
C THR A 62 39.93 5.89 32.79
N GLY A 63 40.71 5.09 32.07
CA GLY A 63 40.50 3.64 32.00
C GLY A 63 39.39 3.24 31.02
N LEU A 64 38.67 2.16 31.35
CA LEU A 64 37.66 1.52 30.50
C LEU A 64 36.33 1.45 31.23
N GLY A 65 35.20 1.52 30.50
CA GLY A 65 33.88 1.32 31.09
C GLY A 65 33.27 2.58 31.73
N ASN A 66 33.68 3.76 31.27
CA ASN A 66 33.27 5.04 31.84
C ASN A 66 31.89 5.47 31.38
N SER A 67 30.87 4.75 31.83
CA SER A 67 29.50 4.91 31.33
C SER A 67 28.68 5.95 32.09
N GLY A 68 27.71 6.57 31.43
CA GLY A 68 26.82 7.53 32.08
C GLY A 68 25.88 6.85 33.08
N VAL A 69 24.93 6.07 32.56
CA VAL A 69 23.95 5.30 33.32
C VAL A 69 24.07 3.82 32.96
N VAL A 70 24.20 2.95 33.97
CA VAL A 70 24.35 1.51 33.79
C VAL A 70 23.28 0.76 34.57
N VAL A 71 22.41 0.04 33.88
CA VAL A 71 21.46 -0.91 34.46
C VAL A 71 21.99 -2.32 34.17
N THR A 72 22.61 -2.94 35.17
CA THR A 72 23.33 -4.19 35.00
C THR A 72 22.84 -5.25 35.98
N GLY A 73 21.97 -6.12 35.51
CA GLY A 73 21.29 -7.14 36.33
C GLY A 73 20.21 -6.60 37.28
N GLY A 74 19.98 -5.28 37.31
CA GLY A 74 18.95 -4.61 38.11
C GLY A 74 17.76 -4.11 37.28
N THR A 75 16.84 -3.40 37.92
CA THR A 75 15.65 -2.82 37.28
C THR A 75 15.58 -1.31 37.53
N LEU A 76 15.47 -0.55 36.45
CA LEU A 76 15.09 0.86 36.48
C LEU A 76 13.63 0.98 36.02
N GLU A 77 12.74 1.47 36.89
CA GLU A 77 11.29 1.36 36.71
C GLU A 77 10.56 2.72 36.70
N GLY A 78 9.77 2.95 35.66
CA GLY A 78 8.81 4.05 35.53
C GLY A 78 7.42 3.65 36.04
N GLY A 79 6.60 4.66 36.33
CA GLY A 79 5.25 4.47 36.86
C GLY A 79 4.21 3.99 35.85
N THR A 80 2.93 4.12 36.23
CA THR A 80 1.77 3.88 35.36
C THR A 80 1.38 5.10 34.52
N ALA A 81 2.04 6.25 34.75
CA ALA A 81 1.90 7.50 34.00
C ALA A 81 3.17 8.36 34.19
N GLY A 82 3.30 9.44 33.43
CA GLY A 82 4.49 10.31 33.43
C GLY A 82 5.58 9.77 32.52
N THR A 83 6.84 10.14 32.76
CA THR A 83 7.99 9.73 31.95
C THR A 83 9.14 9.22 32.81
N LEU A 84 9.74 8.10 32.39
CA LEU A 84 11.05 7.64 32.83
C LEU A 84 12.10 8.21 31.89
N HIS A 85 12.76 9.29 32.31
CA HIS A 85 13.80 9.98 31.56
C HIS A 85 15.19 9.53 32.03
N VAL A 86 15.97 8.92 31.15
CA VAL A 86 17.32 8.44 31.44
C VAL A 86 18.31 9.13 30.52
N THR A 87 19.18 9.94 31.08
CA THR A 87 20.26 10.60 30.32
C THR A 87 21.62 10.10 30.78
N GLY A 88 22.40 9.55 29.87
CA GLY A 88 23.74 9.08 30.15
C GLY A 88 24.76 9.68 29.20
N VAL A 89 25.86 10.19 29.76
CA VAL A 89 27.01 10.68 28.99
C VAL A 89 28.22 9.85 29.38
N ALA A 90 28.78 9.10 28.42
CA ALA A 90 30.05 8.42 28.61
C ALA A 90 31.17 9.44 28.86
N GLY A 91 32.18 9.05 29.61
CA GLY A 91 33.44 9.78 29.63
C GLY A 91 34.52 9.09 28.82
N ALA A 92 35.75 9.60 28.95
CA ALA A 92 36.89 9.20 28.12
C ALA A 92 37.27 7.72 28.29
N GLY A 93 37.54 7.02 27.18
CA GLY A 93 38.09 5.65 27.15
C GLY A 93 37.19 4.59 26.48
N ASP A 94 37.74 3.39 26.26
CA ASP A 94 37.04 2.31 25.54
C ASP A 94 35.91 1.66 26.38
N ASN A 95 34.98 0.99 25.69
CA ASN A 95 33.82 0.32 26.30
C ASN A 95 32.96 1.25 27.15
N SER A 96 32.96 2.55 26.84
CA SER A 96 32.26 3.59 27.57
C SER A 96 30.98 3.97 26.82
N SER A 97 29.82 3.86 27.47
CA SER A 97 28.55 4.17 26.83
C SER A 97 27.74 5.21 27.59
N GLY A 98 26.90 5.97 26.89
CA GLY A 98 25.97 6.89 27.53
C GLY A 98 25.04 6.11 28.46
N VAL A 99 24.23 5.22 27.89
CA VAL A 99 23.30 4.34 28.62
C VAL A 99 23.63 2.88 28.31
N VAL A 100 23.68 2.03 29.34
CA VAL A 100 23.91 0.59 29.23
C VAL A 100 22.78 -0.18 29.91
N VAL A 101 22.19 -1.15 29.21
CA VAL A 101 21.24 -2.13 29.77
C VAL A 101 21.76 -3.53 29.50
N SER A 102 22.28 -4.20 30.52
CA SER A 102 23.05 -5.44 30.36
C SER A 102 22.90 -6.45 31.49
N ASN A 103 23.49 -7.63 31.30
CA ASN A 103 23.34 -8.85 32.12
C ASN A 103 21.90 -9.42 32.11
N LEU A 104 21.75 -10.74 32.16
CA LEU A 104 20.48 -11.45 31.91
C LEU A 104 19.20 -10.90 32.59
N THR A 105 19.32 -10.22 33.72
CA THR A 105 18.20 -9.65 34.49
C THR A 105 18.11 -8.12 34.44
N GLY A 106 19.05 -7.44 33.77
CA GLY A 106 19.04 -6.00 33.57
C GLY A 106 17.86 -5.58 32.71
N LYS A 107 17.07 -4.62 33.18
CA LYS A 107 15.96 -4.09 32.38
C LYS A 107 15.60 -2.65 32.75
N ILE A 108 15.13 -1.92 31.75
CA ILE A 108 14.42 -0.65 31.95
C ILE A 108 12.95 -0.91 31.62
N ARG A 109 12.04 -0.57 32.54
CA ARG A 109 10.62 -0.91 32.39
C ARG A 109 9.71 0.25 32.80
N ALA A 110 8.55 0.37 32.19
CA ALA A 110 7.43 1.17 32.71
C ALA A 110 6.09 0.45 32.53
N PHE A 111 5.08 0.78 33.35
CA PHE A 111 3.75 0.14 33.35
C PHE A 111 2.63 1.01 32.76
N GLY A 112 3.01 2.10 32.11
CA GLY A 112 2.09 3.04 31.44
C GLY A 112 2.73 4.41 31.20
N ALA A 113 3.81 4.71 31.94
CA ALA A 113 4.68 5.84 31.64
C ALA A 113 5.48 5.62 30.35
N ASP A 114 5.84 6.74 29.72
CA ASP A 114 6.76 6.75 28.58
C ASP A 114 8.19 6.50 29.06
N ILE A 115 9.04 5.98 28.19
CA ILE A 115 10.49 5.83 28.43
C ILE A 115 11.24 6.69 27.43
N GLU A 116 12.10 7.58 27.92
CA GLU A 116 13.03 8.35 27.10
C GLU A 116 14.47 8.01 27.50
N LEU A 117 15.22 7.36 26.61
CA LEU A 117 16.63 7.06 26.81
C LEU A 117 17.48 7.94 25.90
N ASN A 118 18.30 8.80 26.52
CA ASN A 118 19.23 9.69 25.83
C ASN A 118 20.66 9.31 26.21
N GLY A 119 21.40 8.75 25.25
CA GLY A 119 22.76 8.28 25.46
C GLY A 119 23.75 9.02 24.56
N THR A 120 24.81 9.58 25.15
CA THR A 120 25.96 10.12 24.41
C THR A 120 27.20 9.29 24.73
N GLY A 121 27.85 8.75 23.71
CA GLY A 121 29.16 8.11 23.80
C GLY A 121 30.26 9.11 24.14
N ASP A 122 31.53 8.69 24.19
CA ASP A 122 32.62 9.55 24.66
C ASP A 122 32.71 10.86 23.86
N PRO A 123 32.31 12.02 24.43
CA PRO A 123 32.28 13.28 23.70
C PRO A 123 33.68 13.87 23.50
N ALA A 124 34.68 13.40 24.26
CA ALA A 124 36.07 13.81 24.11
C ALA A 124 36.79 13.07 22.97
N GLY A 125 36.18 12.01 22.43
CA GLY A 125 36.71 11.28 21.27
C GLY A 125 38.00 10.53 21.57
N SER A 126 38.21 10.12 22.82
CA SER A 126 39.41 9.42 23.27
C SER A 126 39.29 7.90 23.22
N GLY A 127 38.07 7.37 23.27
CA GLY A 127 37.80 5.95 23.08
C GLY A 127 38.12 5.48 21.66
N ASN A 128 38.75 4.32 21.55
CA ASN A 128 39.14 3.67 20.30
C ASN A 128 38.26 2.46 19.97
N PHE A 129 37.47 1.96 20.91
CA PHE A 129 36.63 0.78 20.70
C PHE A 129 35.41 0.72 21.64
N GLY A 130 34.28 0.22 21.13
CA GLY A 130 33.13 -0.18 21.95
C GLY A 130 32.44 0.97 22.67
N THR A 131 32.50 2.19 22.11
CA THR A 131 31.83 3.36 22.69
C THR A 131 30.47 3.55 22.05
N HIS A 132 29.43 3.67 22.88
CA HIS A 132 28.04 3.68 22.40
C HIS A 132 27.29 4.88 22.96
N GLY A 133 26.36 5.47 22.20
CA GLY A 133 25.33 6.32 22.81
C GLY A 133 24.50 5.47 23.77
N ILE A 134 23.85 4.44 23.21
CA ILE A 134 23.04 3.48 23.95
C ILE A 134 23.50 2.06 23.60
N TYR A 135 23.67 1.21 24.62
CA TYR A 135 23.89 -0.23 24.47
C TYR A 135 22.82 -1.02 25.20
N VAL A 136 21.98 -1.76 24.47
CA VAL A 136 20.96 -2.65 25.04
C VAL A 136 21.30 -4.08 24.66
N SER A 137 21.58 -4.94 25.64
CA SER A 137 21.81 -6.38 25.43
C SER A 137 20.70 -7.25 26.03
N THR A 138 19.68 -6.63 26.61
CA THR A 138 18.64 -7.30 27.41
C THR A 138 17.27 -6.74 27.07
N LEU A 139 16.63 -5.94 27.94
CA LEU A 139 15.25 -5.50 27.76
C LEU A 139 15.03 -4.04 28.13
N VAL A 140 14.39 -3.30 27.22
CA VAL A 140 13.70 -2.04 27.51
C VAL A 140 12.23 -2.26 27.15
N GLU A 141 11.30 -2.05 28.08
CA GLU A 141 9.88 -2.31 27.81
C GLU A 141 8.92 -1.30 28.44
N THR A 142 7.86 -0.94 27.73
CA THR A 142 6.65 -0.39 28.33
C THR A 142 5.57 -1.46 28.32
N VAL A 143 4.74 -1.46 29.36
CA VAL A 143 3.52 -2.25 29.47
C VAL A 143 2.37 -1.27 29.58
N GLY A 144 1.23 -1.54 28.93
CA GLY A 144 0.09 -0.62 28.92
C GLY A 144 0.04 0.21 27.64
N SER A 145 0.26 1.53 27.74
CA SER A 145 0.12 2.45 26.61
C SER A 145 1.30 3.42 26.43
N GLY A 146 2.39 3.23 27.18
CA GLY A 146 3.51 4.18 27.17
C GLY A 146 4.38 4.02 25.92
N ASP A 147 4.91 5.13 25.43
CA ASP A 147 5.80 5.18 24.27
C ASP A 147 7.26 4.94 24.69
N ILE A 148 8.12 4.61 23.73
CA ILE A 148 9.57 4.53 23.92
C ILE A 148 10.27 5.42 22.91
N VAL A 149 11.16 6.28 23.41
CA VAL A 149 12.07 7.09 22.59
C VAL A 149 13.51 6.76 22.95
N LEU A 150 14.29 6.32 21.97
CA LEU A 150 15.72 6.08 22.09
C LEU A 150 16.49 7.09 21.25
N THR A 151 17.39 7.85 21.88
CA THR A 151 18.31 8.77 21.19
C THR A 151 19.74 8.45 21.58
N GLY A 152 20.48 7.82 20.68
CA GLY A 152 21.87 7.42 20.89
C GLY A 152 22.82 8.15 19.94
N THR A 153 23.76 8.89 20.51
CA THR A 153 24.85 9.55 19.77
C THR A 153 26.16 8.88 20.13
N ALA A 154 26.92 8.44 19.13
CA ALA A 154 28.22 7.78 19.31
C ALA A 154 29.28 8.75 19.88
N SER A 155 30.50 8.22 20.06
CA SER A 155 31.66 9.06 20.34
C SER A 155 32.00 9.98 19.17
N THR A 156 32.68 11.09 19.45
CA THR A 156 33.29 11.98 18.45
C THR A 156 34.62 11.46 17.91
N SER A 157 35.06 10.28 18.34
CA SER A 157 36.30 9.65 17.92
C SER A 157 36.27 9.23 16.44
N SER A 158 37.46 9.17 15.85
CA SER A 158 37.68 8.73 14.46
C SER A 158 37.95 7.23 14.35
N SER A 159 37.82 6.48 15.45
CA SER A 159 38.05 5.04 15.46
C SER A 159 36.76 4.27 15.10
N PRO A 160 36.88 3.07 14.49
CA PRO A 160 35.72 2.25 14.14
C PRO A 160 35.05 1.64 15.39
N ASN A 161 33.88 1.04 15.20
CA ASN A 161 33.08 0.37 16.24
C ASN A 161 32.57 1.32 17.34
N GLN A 162 31.98 2.43 16.89
CA GLN A 162 31.41 3.47 17.75
C GLN A 162 29.99 3.78 17.32
N TYR A 163 29.03 3.16 18.00
CA TYR A 163 27.64 3.15 17.53
C TYR A 163 26.81 4.23 18.21
N GLY A 164 25.87 4.83 17.48
CA GLY A 164 24.85 5.67 18.12
C GLY A 164 24.03 4.82 19.09
N ILE A 165 23.45 3.75 18.55
CA ILE A 165 22.76 2.71 19.30
C ILE A 165 23.32 1.35 18.88
N GLU A 166 23.67 0.51 19.86
CA GLU A 166 23.91 -0.91 19.63
C GLU A 166 22.82 -1.75 20.32
N MET A 167 22.20 -2.63 19.52
CA MET A 167 21.12 -3.51 19.89
C MET A 167 21.56 -4.98 19.86
N ALA A 168 21.85 -5.52 21.04
CA ALA A 168 22.03 -6.93 21.34
C ALA A 168 20.87 -7.51 22.18
N GLY A 169 19.86 -6.69 22.52
CA GLY A 169 18.64 -7.06 23.23
C GLY A 169 17.37 -6.66 22.49
N ILE A 170 16.26 -6.56 23.22
CA ILE A 170 14.92 -6.26 22.70
C ILE A 170 14.39 -4.96 23.31
N VAL A 171 13.75 -4.13 22.49
CA VAL A 171 12.92 -3.00 22.94
C VAL A 171 11.46 -3.28 22.61
N LYS A 172 10.57 -3.18 23.60
CA LYS A 172 9.13 -3.45 23.47
C LYS A 172 8.30 -2.26 23.90
N SER A 173 7.69 -1.56 22.95
CA SER A 173 6.76 -0.47 23.24
C SER A 173 5.32 -0.96 23.19
N ALA A 174 4.53 -0.59 24.19
CA ALA A 174 3.09 -0.77 24.18
C ALA A 174 2.34 0.37 23.47
N GLY A 175 3.00 1.51 23.25
CA GLY A 175 2.58 2.58 22.34
C GLY A 175 3.51 2.65 21.12
N ASP A 176 3.91 3.86 20.75
CA ASP A 176 4.84 4.15 19.66
C ASP A 176 6.30 3.88 20.09
N LEU A 177 7.17 3.61 19.11
CA LEU A 177 8.60 3.41 19.30
C LEU A 177 9.39 4.28 18.32
N THR A 178 10.14 5.26 18.83
CA THR A 178 11.06 6.07 18.04
C THR A 178 12.51 5.72 18.38
N VAL A 179 13.31 5.40 17.36
CA VAL A 179 14.72 5.03 17.51
C VAL A 179 15.57 5.95 16.66
N THR A 180 16.44 6.73 17.30
CA THR A 180 17.32 7.70 16.64
C THR A 180 18.77 7.41 16.98
N GLY A 181 19.53 6.97 15.99
CA GLY A 181 20.96 6.75 16.10
C GLY A 181 21.77 7.82 15.35
N VAL A 182 22.91 8.21 15.90
CA VAL A 182 23.92 9.01 15.20
C VAL A 182 25.28 8.37 15.45
N GLY A 183 25.85 7.79 14.41
CA GLY A 183 27.15 7.11 14.44
C GLY A 183 28.33 8.09 14.49
N SER A 184 29.53 7.57 14.75
CA SER A 184 30.72 8.43 14.86
C SER A 184 31.18 9.00 13.52
N PRO A 185 31.94 10.10 13.49
CA PRO A 185 32.53 10.65 12.27
C PRO A 185 33.43 9.67 11.50
N ALA A 186 33.82 8.55 12.11
CA ALA A 186 34.59 7.47 11.49
C ALA A 186 33.79 6.63 10.47
N GLY A 187 32.50 6.92 10.28
CA GLY A 187 31.61 6.10 9.45
C GLY A 187 31.03 4.90 10.21
N SER A 188 31.06 4.93 11.54
CA SER A 188 30.43 3.87 12.34
C SER A 188 28.89 3.94 12.23
N PRO A 189 28.18 2.81 12.31
CA PRO A 189 26.72 2.74 12.23
C PRO A 189 25.99 3.71 13.17
N ASP A 190 24.87 4.24 12.69
CA ASP A 190 23.93 4.98 13.54
C ASP A 190 23.24 4.03 14.50
N ILE A 191 22.76 2.91 13.95
CA ILE A 191 22.12 1.83 14.67
C ILE A 191 22.77 0.53 14.22
N TYR A 192 23.41 -0.19 15.14
CA TYR A 192 24.01 -1.49 14.87
C TYR A 192 23.24 -2.57 15.63
N ALA A 193 22.73 -3.58 14.94
CA ALA A 193 22.04 -4.69 15.58
C ALA A 193 22.85 -5.98 15.45
N THR A 194 23.36 -6.47 16.58
CA THR A 194 24.38 -7.52 16.66
C THR A 194 23.86 -8.96 16.69
N GLN A 195 22.55 -9.18 16.61
CA GLN A 195 21.92 -10.31 17.30
C GLN A 195 22.40 -11.73 16.91
N VAL A 196 22.82 -12.47 17.94
CA VAL A 196 23.11 -13.92 18.00
C VAL A 196 21.92 -14.69 18.63
N PHE A 197 20.81 -14.02 18.99
CA PHE A 197 19.61 -14.67 19.54
C PHE A 197 18.35 -14.33 18.72
N SER A 198 17.54 -15.35 18.47
CA SER A 198 16.49 -15.44 17.45
C SER A 198 15.21 -14.61 17.70
N GLY A 199 15.29 -13.34 18.11
CA GLY A 199 14.08 -12.57 18.38
C GLY A 199 14.26 -11.05 18.32
N VAL A 200 13.43 -10.41 17.48
CA VAL A 200 12.91 -9.03 17.56
C VAL A 200 13.83 -7.99 18.22
N ALA A 201 14.42 -7.09 17.42
CA ALA A 201 15.18 -5.96 17.94
C ALA A 201 14.24 -4.85 18.46
N PHE A 202 13.16 -4.59 17.73
CA PHE A 202 12.19 -3.53 17.99
C PHE A 202 10.76 -4.08 17.85
N GLU A 203 9.98 -4.03 18.93
CA GLU A 203 8.56 -4.41 18.97
C GLU A 203 7.72 -3.21 19.39
N ALA A 204 6.63 -2.93 18.68
CA ALA A 204 5.66 -1.91 19.08
C ALA A 204 4.22 -2.28 18.74
N GLN A 205 3.27 -1.81 19.55
CA GLN A 205 1.84 -1.85 19.20
C GLN A 205 1.41 -0.60 18.42
N GLY A 206 2.10 0.52 18.60
CA GLY A 206 1.96 1.74 17.80
C GLY A 206 3.00 1.84 16.70
N LEU A 207 3.21 3.04 16.15
CA LEU A 207 4.17 3.33 15.08
C LEU A 207 5.61 2.99 15.51
N ILE A 208 6.35 2.26 14.67
CA ILE A 208 7.82 2.18 14.77
C ILE A 208 8.42 3.20 13.81
N THR A 209 9.22 4.14 14.31
CA THR A 209 10.00 5.10 13.52
C THR A 209 11.50 4.89 13.74
N VAL A 210 12.23 4.60 12.66
CA VAL A 210 13.69 4.43 12.70
C VAL A 210 14.38 5.60 11.99
N ASN A 211 15.22 6.33 12.72
CA ASN A 211 16.01 7.46 12.21
C ASN A 211 17.50 7.11 12.21
N ALA A 212 18.06 6.89 11.02
CA ALA A 212 19.46 6.49 10.83
C ALA A 212 20.07 7.19 9.60
N GLN A 213 20.24 8.51 9.71
CA GLN A 213 20.53 9.39 8.57
C GLN A 213 22.02 9.50 8.20
N ALA A 214 22.92 9.42 9.17
CA ALA A 214 24.34 9.70 8.93
C ALA A 214 25.01 8.51 8.26
N HIS A 215 25.04 7.36 8.94
CA HIS A 215 25.69 6.14 8.46
C HIS A 215 24.75 4.94 8.38
N GLY A 216 23.48 5.09 8.75
CA GLY A 216 22.46 4.08 8.52
C GLY A 216 22.31 3.04 9.61
N MET A 217 21.27 2.22 9.45
CA MET A 217 21.03 1.03 10.26
C MET A 217 21.74 -0.17 9.63
N TRP A 218 22.51 -0.88 10.46
CA TRP A 218 23.34 -2.00 10.06
C TRP A 218 22.89 -3.25 10.83
N PRO A 219 22.22 -4.21 10.18
CA PRO A 219 22.17 -5.57 10.68
C PRO A 219 23.60 -6.15 10.68
N SER A 220 23.98 -6.90 11.73
CA SER A 220 25.30 -7.54 11.86
C SER A 220 25.77 -8.27 10.59
N ASP A 221 27.08 -8.22 10.36
CA ASP A 221 27.80 -8.90 9.29
C ASP A 221 27.98 -10.42 9.49
N TYR A 222 27.74 -10.94 10.70
CA TYR A 222 27.99 -12.37 10.99
C TYR A 222 26.74 -13.26 10.98
N ASN A 223 25.54 -12.69 11.13
CA ASN A 223 24.21 -13.34 11.05
C ASN A 223 23.07 -12.31 11.15
N GLY A 224 23.32 -11.05 10.76
CA GLY A 224 22.50 -9.91 11.19
C GLY A 224 21.13 -9.88 10.56
N LYS A 225 20.15 -10.34 11.32
CA LYS A 225 18.75 -10.00 11.10
C LYS A 225 18.38 -8.90 12.08
N VAL A 226 17.88 -7.78 11.57
CA VAL A 226 17.14 -6.80 12.40
C VAL A 226 15.68 -7.13 12.23
N THR A 227 14.96 -7.42 13.31
CA THR A 227 13.51 -7.63 13.22
C THR A 227 12.76 -6.43 13.77
N LEU A 228 11.93 -5.82 12.92
CA LEU A 228 10.89 -4.85 13.29
C LEU A 228 9.56 -5.59 13.40
N LYS A 229 8.96 -5.60 14.58
CA LYS A 229 7.68 -6.27 14.82
C LYS A 229 6.62 -5.27 15.23
N HIS A 230 5.62 -5.12 14.39
CA HIS A 230 4.50 -4.24 14.60
C HIS A 230 3.20 -5.06 14.74
N THR A 231 2.50 -4.90 15.86
CA THR A 231 1.28 -5.67 16.16
C THR A 231 -0.02 -4.85 16.12
N GLY A 232 0.05 -3.56 15.81
CA GLY A 232 -1.11 -2.67 15.71
C GLY A 232 -1.64 -2.49 14.29
N SER A 233 -2.29 -1.35 14.03
CA SER A 233 -2.85 -0.99 12.72
C SER A 233 -2.06 0.06 11.93
N GLN A 234 -1.01 0.66 12.50
CA GLN A 234 -0.14 1.62 11.81
C GLN A 234 0.95 0.92 10.98
N GLN A 235 1.79 1.65 10.24
CA GLN A 235 2.88 1.05 9.44
C GLN A 235 4.21 1.42 10.07
N SER A 236 5.17 0.48 10.11
CA SER A 236 6.55 0.83 10.48
C SER A 236 7.13 1.76 9.41
N VAL A 237 7.89 2.77 9.82
CA VAL A 237 8.48 3.76 8.90
C VAL A 237 9.93 4.04 9.24
N PHE A 238 10.66 4.52 8.25
CA PHE A 238 11.94 5.18 8.46
C PHE A 238 11.75 6.70 8.36
N GLY A 239 12.46 7.44 9.21
CA GLY A 239 12.51 8.90 9.07
C GLY A 239 13.18 9.28 7.76
N ALA A 240 12.80 10.44 7.22
CA ALA A 240 13.33 10.95 5.95
C ALA A 240 14.87 10.90 5.90
N ALA A 241 15.41 10.48 4.76
CA ALA A 241 16.85 10.32 4.52
C ALA A 241 17.57 9.30 5.41
N SER A 242 16.83 8.43 6.11
CA SER A 242 17.44 7.28 6.78
C SER A 242 18.02 6.30 5.77
N LYS A 243 19.09 5.63 6.17
CA LYS A 243 19.81 4.67 5.33
C LYS A 243 19.64 3.26 5.89
N LEU A 244 19.37 2.30 5.03
CA LEU A 244 19.42 0.87 5.33
C LEU A 244 20.70 0.32 4.72
N VAL A 245 21.64 -0.11 5.56
CA VAL A 245 22.87 -0.72 5.10
C VAL A 245 22.65 -2.22 4.93
N TYR A 246 22.84 -2.69 3.70
CA TYR A 246 22.66 -4.07 3.31
C TYR A 246 24.02 -4.69 3.03
N HIS A 247 24.43 -5.65 3.85
CA HIS A 247 25.68 -6.40 3.64
C HIS A 247 25.39 -7.73 2.95
N ALA A 248 25.85 -7.84 1.71
CA ALA A 248 25.91 -9.13 1.02
C ALA A 248 27.18 -9.86 1.48
N ASN A 249 27.07 -10.85 2.37
CA ASN A 249 28.22 -11.65 2.81
C ASN A 249 28.19 -13.06 2.16
N GLY A 250 29.29 -13.43 1.49
CA GLY A 250 29.53 -14.81 1.02
C GLY A 250 28.87 -15.23 -0.30
N ALA A 251 29.32 -16.37 -0.83
CA ALA A 251 28.86 -16.95 -2.10
C ALA A 251 27.59 -17.83 -1.97
N SER A 252 26.86 -17.71 -0.86
CA SER A 252 25.61 -18.43 -0.61
C SER A 252 24.54 -17.45 -0.14
N PRO A 253 23.32 -17.48 -0.71
CA PRO A 253 22.25 -16.53 -0.39
C PRO A 253 21.78 -16.56 1.07
N PHE A 254 22.25 -17.49 1.90
CA PHE A 254 21.83 -17.66 3.30
C PHE A 254 22.73 -16.95 4.34
N GLN A 255 23.70 -16.14 3.91
CA GLN A 255 24.58 -15.38 4.82
C GLN A 255 24.40 -13.85 4.70
N GLN A 256 23.27 -13.38 4.18
CA GLN A 256 23.01 -11.96 3.97
C GLN A 256 22.51 -11.30 5.26
N SER A 257 22.87 -10.03 5.45
CA SER A 257 22.29 -9.16 6.47
C SER A 257 20.91 -8.70 5.99
N GLU A 258 19.85 -8.95 6.76
CA GLU A 258 18.46 -8.74 6.32
C GLU A 258 17.68 -7.86 7.30
N LEU A 259 16.77 -7.06 6.78
CA LEU A 259 15.68 -6.47 7.57
C LEU A 259 14.50 -7.44 7.57
N VAL A 260 14.18 -8.01 8.73
CA VAL A 260 12.98 -8.81 8.92
C VAL A 260 11.85 -7.89 9.40
N VAL A 261 10.69 -7.99 8.79
CA VAL A 261 9.51 -7.21 9.16
C VAL A 261 8.36 -8.16 9.49
N GLU A 262 7.79 -7.99 10.68
CA GLU A 262 6.59 -8.66 11.13
C GLU A 262 5.49 -7.59 11.33
N GLY A 263 4.83 -7.21 10.24
CA GLY A 263 3.80 -6.16 10.19
C GLY A 263 3.94 -5.32 8.91
N PRO A 264 3.01 -4.38 8.65
CA PRO A 264 3.14 -3.48 7.50
C PRO A 264 4.33 -2.51 7.66
N ILE A 265 5.01 -2.21 6.57
CA ILE A 265 6.15 -1.29 6.51
C ILE A 265 6.10 -0.40 5.27
N ASP A 266 6.42 0.88 5.46
CA ASP A 266 6.66 1.86 4.41
C ASP A 266 8.16 2.17 4.28
N LEU A 267 8.70 1.94 3.09
CA LEU A 267 10.11 2.17 2.76
C LEU A 267 10.37 3.50 2.03
N ASN A 268 9.36 4.36 1.90
CA ASN A 268 9.48 5.60 1.16
C ASN A 268 10.62 6.51 1.68
N GLY A 269 11.54 6.88 0.79
CA GLY A 269 12.64 7.79 1.10
C GLY A 269 13.79 7.17 1.90
N VAL A 270 13.81 5.83 2.04
CA VAL A 270 14.94 5.09 2.62
C VAL A 270 16.02 4.92 1.56
N GLU A 271 17.27 5.24 1.89
CA GLU A 271 18.41 4.97 1.00
C GLU A 271 18.97 3.57 1.27
N LEU A 272 18.95 2.70 0.27
CA LEU A 272 19.64 1.42 0.31
C LEU A 272 21.13 1.64 0.07
N VAL A 273 21.97 1.20 1.01
CA VAL A 273 23.43 1.27 0.92
C VAL A 273 23.99 -0.15 0.87
N PRO A 274 24.17 -0.72 -0.32
CA PRO A 274 24.68 -2.08 -0.47
C PRO A 274 26.20 -2.11 -0.31
N LEU A 275 26.72 -3.07 0.46
CA LEU A 275 28.16 -3.29 0.69
C LEU A 275 28.51 -4.79 0.65
N GLY A 276 29.78 -5.08 0.41
CA GLY A 276 30.34 -6.44 0.53
C GLY A 276 30.51 -7.16 -0.81
N TYR A 277 29.93 -8.35 -0.91
CA TYR A 277 30.04 -9.27 -2.04
C TYR A 277 29.63 -8.63 -3.37
N VAL A 278 30.39 -8.91 -4.43
CA VAL A 278 30.07 -8.48 -5.80
C VAL A 278 29.15 -9.52 -6.46
N PRO A 279 27.87 -9.21 -6.69
CA PRO A 279 26.90 -10.18 -7.21
C PRO A 279 27.24 -10.71 -8.59
N GLN A 280 26.86 -11.95 -8.84
CA GLN A 280 26.97 -12.66 -10.10
C GLN A 280 25.58 -12.87 -10.74
N ALA A 281 25.57 -13.21 -12.02
CA ALA A 281 24.33 -13.55 -12.71
C ALA A 281 23.66 -14.78 -12.06
N GLY A 282 22.37 -14.67 -11.77
CA GLY A 282 21.55 -15.69 -11.09
C GLY A 282 21.41 -15.46 -9.59
N ASP A 283 22.13 -14.50 -8.99
CA ASP A 283 21.98 -14.20 -7.58
C ASP A 283 20.62 -13.60 -7.26
N VAL A 284 20.08 -14.01 -6.11
CA VAL A 284 18.89 -13.44 -5.47
C VAL A 284 19.35 -12.88 -4.13
N LEU A 285 19.14 -11.59 -3.93
CA LEU A 285 19.57 -10.86 -2.76
C LEU A 285 18.33 -10.41 -1.99
N LEU A 286 18.11 -10.98 -0.79
CA LEU A 286 16.96 -10.65 0.05
C LEU A 286 17.31 -9.44 0.91
N VAL A 287 16.69 -8.30 0.64
CA VAL A 287 16.95 -7.04 1.36
C VAL A 287 16.00 -6.92 2.55
N VAL A 288 14.71 -7.22 2.32
CA VAL A 288 13.66 -7.20 3.33
C VAL A 288 12.88 -8.51 3.29
N ASP A 289 12.90 -9.25 4.41
CA ASP A 289 12.11 -10.46 4.71
C ASP A 289 10.81 -10.03 5.40
N ASN A 290 9.74 -9.79 4.62
CA ASN A 290 8.46 -9.31 5.11
C ASN A 290 7.52 -10.49 5.42
N ARG A 291 7.56 -10.94 6.66
CA ARG A 291 6.78 -12.08 7.16
C ARG A 291 5.31 -11.75 7.44
N SER A 292 4.86 -10.53 7.15
CA SER A 292 3.44 -10.20 7.22
C SER A 292 2.72 -10.72 5.98
N SER A 293 1.39 -10.66 5.96
CA SER A 293 0.62 -10.91 4.73
C SER A 293 0.38 -9.62 3.92
N GLN A 294 0.93 -8.49 4.36
CA GLN A 294 0.70 -7.18 3.77
C GLN A 294 1.88 -6.84 2.86
N ALA A 295 1.60 -6.20 1.72
CA ALA A 295 2.63 -5.72 0.82
C ALA A 295 3.52 -4.66 1.49
N VAL A 296 4.78 -4.59 1.06
CA VAL A 296 5.64 -3.44 1.35
C VAL A 296 5.09 -2.22 0.61
N THR A 297 4.94 -1.10 1.31
CA THR A 297 4.56 0.19 0.72
C THR A 297 5.79 1.08 0.52
N GLY A 298 5.66 2.07 -0.36
CA GLY A 298 6.76 2.97 -0.68
C GLY A 298 7.89 2.33 -1.48
N HIS A 299 8.95 3.12 -1.70
CA HIS A 299 10.09 2.71 -2.52
C HIS A 299 11.42 3.07 -1.84
N LEU A 300 12.35 2.11 -1.86
CA LEU A 300 13.76 2.36 -1.59
C LEU A 300 14.32 3.33 -2.63
N THR A 301 15.34 4.06 -2.22
CA THR A 301 16.15 4.91 -3.09
C THR A 301 17.59 4.40 -3.14
N MET A 302 18.31 4.68 -4.21
CA MET A 302 19.75 4.43 -4.28
C MET A 302 20.42 5.57 -5.04
N GLY A 303 21.39 6.24 -4.41
CA GLY A 303 22.01 7.45 -4.98
C GLY A 303 21.00 8.58 -5.24
N GLY A 304 19.94 8.66 -4.43
CA GLY A 304 18.86 9.65 -4.56
C GLY A 304 17.79 9.35 -5.62
N VAL A 305 17.90 8.21 -6.33
CA VAL A 305 16.89 7.78 -7.31
C VAL A 305 15.94 6.78 -6.66
N SER A 306 14.63 7.02 -6.77
CA SER A 306 13.60 6.07 -6.32
C SER A 306 13.61 4.83 -7.20
N LEU A 307 13.53 3.65 -6.59
CA LEU A 307 13.53 2.36 -7.25
C LEU A 307 12.13 1.73 -7.12
N GLY A 308 11.30 1.87 -8.15
CA GLY A 308 9.98 1.23 -8.26
C GLY A 308 10.08 -0.27 -8.57
N GLN A 309 8.94 -0.95 -8.56
CA GLN A 309 8.84 -2.37 -8.88
C GLN A 309 9.45 -2.68 -10.26
N GLY A 310 10.44 -3.56 -10.31
CA GLY A 310 11.10 -3.96 -11.56
C GLY A 310 12.10 -2.96 -12.12
N ASP A 311 12.40 -1.87 -11.42
CA ASP A 311 13.34 -0.88 -11.91
C ASP A 311 14.76 -1.44 -12.04
N PRO A 312 15.48 -1.12 -13.14
CA PRO A 312 16.85 -1.57 -13.33
C PRO A 312 17.81 -0.80 -12.43
N ILE A 313 18.79 -1.52 -11.90
CA ILE A 313 19.91 -1.04 -11.10
C ILE A 313 21.21 -1.32 -11.87
N PRO A 314 21.73 -0.34 -12.64
CA PRO A 314 22.93 -0.53 -13.45
C PRO A 314 24.17 -0.72 -12.58
N ASN A 315 25.04 -1.65 -12.96
CA ASN A 315 26.33 -1.91 -12.31
C ASN A 315 26.22 -2.11 -10.78
N PHE A 316 25.18 -2.85 -10.35
CA PHE A 316 24.88 -3.03 -8.92
C PHE A 316 26.09 -3.62 -8.18
N MET A 317 26.52 -2.94 -7.10
CA MET A 317 27.74 -3.26 -6.33
C MET A 317 29.00 -3.46 -7.19
N ASN A 318 29.17 -2.67 -8.26
CA ASN A 318 30.30 -2.76 -9.19
C ASN A 318 30.45 -4.14 -9.88
N SER A 319 29.37 -4.90 -10.02
CA SER A 319 29.35 -6.21 -10.68
C SER A 319 29.56 -6.16 -12.19
N GLY A 320 29.40 -4.99 -12.82
CA GLY A 320 29.30 -4.86 -14.28
C GLY A 320 27.97 -5.38 -14.85
N LEU A 321 27.02 -5.82 -14.01
CA LEU A 321 25.72 -6.35 -14.39
C LEU A 321 24.60 -5.38 -13.99
N THR A 322 23.48 -5.45 -14.70
CA THR A 322 22.23 -4.80 -14.29
C THR A 322 21.43 -5.76 -13.43
N PHE A 323 21.02 -5.30 -12.25
CA PHE A 323 20.08 -6.00 -11.37
C PHE A 323 18.73 -5.28 -11.39
N TYR A 324 17.71 -5.87 -10.78
CA TYR A 324 16.36 -5.34 -10.74
C TYR A 324 15.83 -5.48 -9.32
N ILE A 325 15.16 -4.44 -8.81
CA ILE A 325 14.46 -4.52 -7.54
C ILE A 325 13.08 -5.15 -7.74
N ASN A 326 12.63 -5.95 -6.78
CA ASN A 326 11.31 -6.57 -6.78
C ASN A 326 10.75 -6.55 -5.35
N TYR A 327 9.63 -5.86 -5.14
CA TYR A 327 8.88 -5.75 -3.89
C TYR A 327 7.85 -6.89 -3.72
N LEU A 328 7.75 -7.77 -4.71
CA LEU A 328 6.91 -8.98 -4.72
C LEU A 328 7.79 -10.24 -4.72
N GLY A 329 9.03 -10.11 -4.24
CA GLY A 329 10.01 -11.18 -4.20
C GLY A 329 9.72 -12.24 -3.14
N GLY A 330 10.60 -13.25 -3.08
CA GLY A 330 10.60 -14.26 -2.03
C GLY A 330 9.27 -15.01 -1.91
N ASP A 331 8.53 -14.83 -0.82
CA ASP A 331 7.21 -15.44 -0.60
C ASP A 331 6.01 -14.62 -1.13
N GLY A 332 6.27 -13.49 -1.80
CA GLY A 332 5.29 -12.70 -2.55
C GLY A 332 5.15 -11.25 -2.08
N ASN A 333 5.81 -10.87 -0.99
CA ASN A 333 5.83 -9.50 -0.45
C ASN A 333 7.18 -9.11 0.15
N ASP A 334 8.24 -9.84 -0.18
CA ASP A 334 9.63 -9.50 0.17
C ASP A 334 10.23 -8.48 -0.80
N VAL A 335 11.24 -7.74 -0.33
CA VAL A 335 12.08 -6.93 -1.22
C VAL A 335 13.34 -7.70 -1.58
N VAL A 336 13.44 -8.10 -2.85
CA VAL A 336 14.60 -8.80 -3.41
C VAL A 336 15.24 -8.01 -4.53
N ILE A 337 16.53 -8.26 -4.76
CA ILE A 337 17.29 -7.75 -5.91
C ILE A 337 17.81 -8.95 -6.71
N THR A 338 17.49 -8.99 -8.01
CA THR A 338 17.79 -10.12 -8.90
C THR A 338 18.45 -9.70 -10.20
N SER A 339 19.27 -10.55 -10.80
CA SER A 339 19.97 -10.24 -12.07
C SER A 339 19.08 -10.35 -13.32
N SER A 340 17.83 -10.75 -13.17
CA SER A 340 16.80 -10.76 -14.21
C SER A 340 15.62 -9.90 -13.76
N PRO A 341 14.95 -9.20 -14.70
CA PRO A 341 13.76 -8.43 -14.35
C PRO A 341 12.67 -9.36 -13.81
N PRO A 342 11.88 -8.92 -12.81
CA PRO A 342 10.71 -9.68 -12.39
C PRO A 342 9.71 -9.79 -13.55
N PRO A 343 8.89 -10.86 -13.58
CA PRO A 343 7.76 -10.92 -14.50
C PRO A 343 6.86 -9.70 -14.29
N VAL A 344 6.50 -9.03 -15.37
CA VAL A 344 5.49 -7.96 -15.36
C VAL A 344 4.14 -8.62 -15.60
N PRO A 345 3.13 -8.43 -14.72
CA PRO A 345 1.81 -8.99 -14.96
C PRO A 345 1.14 -8.30 -16.15
N ASP A 346 0.32 -9.05 -16.89
CA ASP A 346 -0.56 -8.43 -17.89
C ASP A 346 -1.66 -7.62 -17.20
N TYR A 347 -2.24 -8.10 -16.10
CA TYR A 347 -3.28 -7.41 -15.34
C TYR A 347 -2.86 -7.10 -13.89
N VAL A 348 -3.20 -5.91 -13.40
CA VAL A 348 -3.14 -5.61 -11.96
C VAL A 348 -4.55 -5.65 -11.40
N VAL A 349 -4.72 -6.43 -10.33
CA VAL A 349 -5.99 -6.60 -9.64
C VAL A 349 -5.83 -6.08 -8.23
N THR A 350 -6.66 -5.13 -7.84
CA THR A 350 -6.65 -4.54 -6.51
C THR A 350 -7.99 -4.78 -5.83
N GLN A 351 -7.95 -5.30 -4.61
CA GLN A 351 -9.10 -5.41 -3.73
C GLN A 351 -8.80 -4.62 -2.45
N GLN A 352 -9.23 -3.36 -2.43
CA GLN A 352 -9.04 -2.45 -1.30
C GLN A 352 -10.40 -2.02 -0.74
N GLY A 353 -10.57 -2.18 0.57
CA GLY A 353 -11.82 -1.85 1.25
C GLY A 353 -12.99 -2.64 0.66
N THR A 354 -13.97 -1.93 0.09
CA THR A 354 -15.16 -2.50 -0.56
C THR A 354 -15.15 -2.39 -2.08
N SER A 355 -13.97 -2.14 -2.69
CA SER A 355 -13.81 -2.03 -4.14
C SER A 355 -12.92 -3.13 -4.70
N ILE A 356 -13.26 -3.59 -5.90
CA ILE A 356 -12.41 -4.41 -6.76
C ILE A 356 -12.08 -3.58 -7.99
N THR A 357 -10.80 -3.41 -8.31
CA THR A 357 -10.32 -2.79 -9.55
C THR A 357 -9.47 -3.79 -10.31
N ILE A 358 -9.71 -3.95 -11.61
CA ILE A 358 -8.84 -4.70 -12.53
C ILE A 358 -8.38 -3.76 -13.63
N THR A 359 -7.07 -3.76 -13.91
CA THR A 359 -6.45 -2.88 -14.91
C THR A 359 -5.57 -3.71 -15.83
N ASP A 360 -5.77 -3.62 -17.14
CA ASP A 360 -4.79 -4.12 -18.11
C ASP A 360 -3.56 -3.21 -18.14
N MET A 361 -2.40 -3.84 -18.02
CA MET A 361 -1.08 -3.22 -18.06
C MET A 361 -0.31 -3.60 -19.31
N ALA A 362 -0.75 -4.64 -20.04
CA ALA A 362 -0.03 -5.16 -21.18
C ALA A 362 -0.21 -4.28 -22.43
N GLY A 363 -1.33 -3.57 -22.54
CA GLY A 363 -1.51 -2.53 -23.55
C GLY A 363 -1.78 -3.10 -24.94
N ASN A 364 -2.48 -4.21 -25.00
CA ASN A 364 -2.75 -4.99 -26.20
C ASN A 364 -4.23 -5.29 -26.29
N GLY A 365 -4.78 -5.33 -27.51
CA GLY A 365 -6.19 -5.69 -27.69
C GLY A 365 -6.45 -7.17 -27.45
N GLU A 366 -7.23 -7.49 -26.41
CA GLU A 366 -7.78 -8.82 -26.16
C GLU A 366 -9.24 -8.79 -25.66
N GLN A 367 -9.68 -9.93 -25.13
CA GLN A 367 -10.95 -10.06 -24.45
C GLN A 367 -10.73 -10.35 -22.97
N LEU A 368 -11.18 -9.46 -22.11
CA LEU A 368 -11.40 -9.71 -20.69
C LEU A 368 -12.79 -10.31 -20.49
N SER A 369 -12.83 -11.56 -20.04
CA SER A 369 -14.07 -12.27 -19.76
C SER A 369 -14.45 -12.16 -18.29
N ILE A 370 -15.69 -11.77 -18.01
CA ILE A 370 -16.24 -11.63 -16.66
C ILE A 370 -17.35 -12.67 -16.47
N SER A 371 -17.27 -13.44 -15.38
CA SER A 371 -18.27 -14.47 -15.06
C SER A 371 -18.51 -14.62 -13.56
N ASP A 372 -19.67 -15.14 -13.21
CA ASP A 372 -20.05 -15.50 -11.85
C ASP A 372 -19.63 -16.93 -11.52
N GLN A 373 -19.14 -17.15 -10.30
CA GLN A 373 -18.81 -18.46 -9.75
C GLN A 373 -19.79 -18.83 -8.64
N GLY A 374 -21.07 -18.99 -8.99
CA GLY A 374 -22.12 -19.48 -8.09
C GLY A 374 -22.66 -18.45 -7.11
N GLY A 375 -22.69 -17.18 -7.51
CA GLY A 375 -23.24 -16.04 -6.75
C GLY A 375 -22.35 -15.57 -5.59
N THR A 376 -21.12 -16.09 -5.49
CA THR A 376 -20.23 -15.83 -4.34
C THR A 376 -18.94 -15.13 -4.75
N HIS A 377 -18.46 -15.41 -5.96
CA HIS A 377 -17.24 -14.82 -6.49
C HIS A 377 -17.47 -14.34 -7.92
N ILE A 378 -16.77 -13.26 -8.27
CA ILE A 378 -16.60 -12.82 -9.64
C ILE A 378 -15.27 -13.35 -10.16
N ARG A 379 -15.29 -13.87 -11.39
CA ARG A 379 -14.12 -14.33 -12.11
C ARG A 379 -13.79 -13.38 -13.23
N PHE A 380 -12.52 -12.96 -13.27
CA PHE A 380 -11.92 -12.30 -14.43
C PHE A 380 -10.99 -13.29 -15.14
N ASP A 381 -11.08 -13.37 -16.46
CA ASP A 381 -10.28 -14.29 -17.26
C ASP A 381 -9.90 -13.67 -18.61
N ALA A 382 -8.60 -13.66 -18.92
CA ALA A 382 -8.06 -13.31 -20.22
C ALA A 382 -7.08 -14.43 -20.62
N ALA A 383 -7.41 -15.16 -21.68
CA ALA A 383 -6.73 -16.41 -22.00
C ALA A 383 -5.23 -16.22 -22.28
N GLY A 384 -4.39 -16.94 -21.54
CA GLY A 384 -2.93 -16.88 -21.70
C GLY A 384 -2.26 -15.68 -21.04
N ARG A 385 -3.03 -14.85 -20.31
CA ARG A 385 -2.54 -13.68 -19.60
C ARG A 385 -2.27 -13.98 -18.13
N THR A 386 -1.52 -13.08 -17.52
CA THR A 386 -1.11 -13.14 -16.12
C THR A 386 -1.69 -11.98 -15.33
N TYR A 387 -1.77 -12.12 -14.01
CA TYR A 387 -2.19 -11.05 -13.11
C TYR A 387 -1.36 -11.00 -11.83
N SER A 388 -1.37 -9.85 -11.16
CA SER A 388 -0.94 -9.68 -9.77
C SER A 388 -2.12 -9.17 -8.94
N LEU A 389 -2.43 -9.82 -7.81
CA LEU A 389 -3.50 -9.41 -6.90
C LEU A 389 -2.93 -8.72 -5.67
N ASN A 390 -3.28 -7.45 -5.43
CA ASN A 390 -2.81 -6.64 -4.31
C ASN A 390 -1.26 -6.60 -4.20
N GLY A 391 -0.57 -6.64 -5.34
CA GLY A 391 0.89 -6.75 -5.38
C GLY A 391 1.43 -8.13 -5.04
N ALA A 392 0.64 -9.20 -5.04
CA ALA A 392 1.17 -10.55 -4.89
C ALA A 392 1.98 -10.99 -6.13
N ALA A 393 2.67 -12.12 -6.01
CA ALA A 393 3.40 -12.74 -7.12
C ALA A 393 2.52 -12.90 -8.39
N VAL A 394 3.15 -12.71 -9.55
CA VAL A 394 2.49 -12.82 -10.85
C VAL A 394 2.12 -14.27 -11.14
N VAL A 395 0.83 -14.51 -11.43
CA VAL A 395 0.26 -15.84 -11.71
C VAL A 395 -0.65 -15.77 -12.95
N ASN A 396 -1.02 -16.92 -13.53
CA ASN A 396 -1.91 -16.95 -14.70
C ASN A 396 -3.36 -16.65 -14.31
N LEU A 397 -4.08 -15.92 -15.18
CA LEU A 397 -5.54 -15.86 -15.13
C LEU A 397 -6.16 -17.26 -15.38
N PRO A 398 -7.36 -17.54 -14.83
CA PRO A 398 -8.31 -16.61 -14.21
C PRO A 398 -8.03 -16.26 -12.74
N VAL A 399 -8.65 -15.17 -12.26
CA VAL A 399 -8.72 -14.79 -10.84
C VAL A 399 -10.17 -14.83 -10.35
N ASP A 400 -10.39 -15.41 -9.17
CA ASP A 400 -11.69 -15.44 -8.48
C ASP A 400 -11.66 -14.54 -7.24
N LEU A 401 -12.57 -13.57 -7.16
CA LEU A 401 -12.64 -12.61 -6.06
C LEU A 401 -14.01 -12.67 -5.37
N PRO A 402 -14.06 -12.65 -4.03
CA PRO A 402 -15.33 -12.70 -3.30
C PRO A 402 -16.13 -11.41 -3.53
N LEU A 403 -17.43 -11.56 -3.82
CA LEU A 403 -18.35 -10.44 -3.99
C LEU A 403 -18.97 -9.94 -2.68
N ALA A 404 -18.91 -10.75 -1.62
CA ALA A 404 -19.54 -10.41 -0.35
C ALA A 404 -18.92 -9.14 0.26
N GLY A 405 -19.77 -8.15 0.56
CA GLY A 405 -19.35 -6.88 1.16
C GLY A 405 -18.75 -5.86 0.18
N MET A 406 -18.66 -6.20 -1.11
CA MET A 406 -18.20 -5.26 -2.13
C MET A 406 -19.31 -4.26 -2.50
N SER A 407 -18.93 -3.02 -2.75
CA SER A 407 -19.80 -1.92 -3.17
C SER A 407 -19.47 -1.41 -4.57
N ALA A 408 -18.26 -1.67 -5.10
CA ALA A 408 -17.86 -1.28 -6.44
C ALA A 408 -16.97 -2.34 -7.12
N ILE A 409 -17.11 -2.44 -8.45
CA ILE A 409 -16.19 -3.10 -9.36
C ILE A 409 -15.82 -2.09 -10.45
N GLU A 410 -14.54 -1.94 -10.69
CA GLU A 410 -13.97 -1.08 -11.74
C GLU A 410 -13.11 -1.93 -12.67
N VAL A 411 -13.34 -1.79 -13.97
CA VAL A 411 -12.58 -2.46 -15.03
C VAL A 411 -11.95 -1.39 -15.90
N ASN A 412 -10.62 -1.36 -15.95
CA ASN A 412 -9.83 -0.49 -16.80
C ASN A 412 -9.24 -1.33 -17.92
N ALA A 413 -9.74 -1.14 -19.14
CA ALA A 413 -9.36 -1.96 -20.29
C ALA A 413 -7.93 -1.65 -20.80
N GLY A 414 -7.33 -0.54 -20.38
CA GLY A 414 -5.93 -0.21 -20.70
C GLY A 414 -5.74 0.28 -22.13
N ASN A 415 -4.50 0.23 -22.64
CA ASN A 415 -4.29 0.55 -24.05
C ASN A 415 -4.63 -0.68 -24.91
N GLY A 416 -5.15 -0.48 -26.10
CA GLY A 416 -5.47 -1.61 -26.99
C GLY A 416 -6.90 -1.52 -27.48
N ALA A 417 -7.26 -2.39 -28.42
CA ALA A 417 -8.65 -2.50 -28.84
C ALA A 417 -9.26 -3.69 -28.09
N ASP A 418 -9.85 -3.41 -26.93
CA ASP A 418 -10.20 -4.42 -25.95
C ASP A 418 -11.68 -4.77 -25.98
N THR A 419 -11.99 -5.97 -25.48
CA THR A 419 -13.36 -6.46 -25.37
C THR A 419 -13.64 -6.90 -23.94
N VAL A 420 -14.48 -6.15 -23.23
CA VAL A 420 -15.00 -6.55 -21.93
C VAL A 420 -16.28 -7.35 -22.15
N ARG A 421 -16.23 -8.66 -21.88
CA ARG A 421 -17.33 -9.58 -22.20
C ARG A 421 -17.86 -10.31 -20.97
N PHE A 422 -19.16 -10.23 -20.76
CA PHE A 422 -19.87 -11.00 -19.74
C PHE A 422 -20.28 -12.37 -20.27
N LEU A 423 -19.92 -13.45 -19.56
CA LEU A 423 -20.09 -14.83 -20.03
C LEU A 423 -21.16 -15.65 -19.29
N THR A 424 -21.62 -15.19 -18.13
CA THR A 424 -22.67 -15.87 -17.36
C THR A 424 -23.67 -14.87 -16.83
N ASP A 425 -24.85 -15.37 -16.43
CA ASP A 425 -25.81 -14.56 -15.66
C ASP A 425 -25.19 -14.10 -14.34
N MET A 426 -25.42 -12.86 -13.97
CA MET A 426 -24.95 -12.24 -12.73
C MET A 426 -26.08 -11.44 -12.08
N ALA A 427 -26.28 -11.67 -10.80
CA ALA A 427 -27.33 -11.03 -10.02
C ALA A 427 -26.73 -10.30 -8.82
N ASN A 428 -27.26 -9.10 -8.53
CA ASN A 428 -26.85 -8.26 -7.42
C ASN A 428 -25.37 -7.84 -7.49
N LEU A 429 -24.87 -7.51 -8.68
CA LEU A 429 -23.53 -6.92 -8.79
C LEU A 429 -23.47 -5.57 -8.07
N PRO A 430 -22.35 -5.22 -7.43
CA PRO A 430 -22.12 -3.87 -6.94
C PRO A 430 -22.11 -2.83 -8.06
N SER A 431 -21.88 -1.56 -7.72
CA SER A 431 -21.69 -0.53 -8.75
C SER A 431 -20.60 -0.98 -9.72
N LEU A 432 -20.83 -0.81 -11.01
CA LEU A 432 -19.94 -1.30 -12.06
C LEU A 432 -19.50 -0.11 -12.90
N THR A 433 -18.18 0.09 -12.95
CA THR A 433 -17.52 1.01 -13.87
C THR A 433 -16.70 0.21 -14.87
N VAL A 434 -16.82 0.52 -16.16
CA VAL A 434 -15.92 0.01 -17.20
C VAL A 434 -15.40 1.20 -17.98
N ASN A 435 -14.08 1.32 -17.98
CA ASN A 435 -13.29 2.35 -18.64
C ASN A 435 -12.64 1.70 -19.87
N GLY A 436 -12.78 2.36 -21.03
CA GLY A 436 -12.21 1.91 -22.29
C GLY A 436 -10.72 2.21 -22.38
N ASP A 437 -10.28 3.30 -21.75
CA ASP A 437 -8.94 3.88 -21.90
C ASP A 437 -8.65 4.14 -23.40
N ALA A 438 -7.45 3.78 -23.92
CA ALA A 438 -7.05 4.17 -25.27
C ALA A 438 -7.19 3.03 -26.27
N GLY A 439 -8.04 3.22 -27.28
CA GLY A 439 -8.19 2.32 -28.42
C GLY A 439 -9.63 2.17 -28.89
N ASP A 440 -9.97 1.03 -29.51
CA ASP A 440 -11.32 0.81 -30.05
C ASP A 440 -12.04 -0.26 -29.21
N ASP A 441 -12.66 0.15 -28.11
CA ASP A 441 -13.13 -0.78 -27.09
C ASP A 441 -14.56 -1.27 -27.30
N LEU A 442 -14.85 -2.43 -26.73
CA LEU A 442 -16.16 -3.07 -26.90
C LEU A 442 -16.64 -3.75 -25.61
N VAL A 443 -17.72 -3.22 -25.05
CA VAL A 443 -18.45 -3.89 -23.96
C VAL A 443 -19.54 -4.80 -24.54
N GLN A 444 -19.55 -6.07 -24.14
CA GLN A 444 -20.49 -7.09 -24.66
C GLN A 444 -21.30 -7.78 -23.56
N VAL A 445 -22.62 -7.70 -23.69
CA VAL A 445 -23.59 -8.46 -22.90
C VAL A 445 -24.42 -9.32 -23.86
N LEU A 446 -23.91 -10.53 -24.14
CA LEU A 446 -24.45 -11.41 -25.17
C LEU A 446 -25.04 -12.68 -24.58
N GLY A 447 -26.37 -12.78 -24.63
CA GLY A 447 -27.11 -13.96 -24.18
C GLY A 447 -27.03 -14.27 -22.70
N VAL A 448 -26.68 -13.26 -21.90
CA VAL A 448 -26.56 -13.32 -20.44
C VAL A 448 -27.31 -12.15 -19.79
N VAL A 449 -27.70 -12.34 -18.54
CA VAL A 449 -28.39 -11.33 -17.74
C VAL A 449 -27.45 -10.78 -16.67
N VAL A 450 -27.10 -9.51 -16.77
CA VAL A 450 -26.31 -8.74 -15.82
C VAL A 450 -27.24 -7.80 -15.06
N THR A 451 -27.36 -8.00 -13.75
CA THR A 451 -28.23 -7.20 -12.89
C THR A 451 -27.44 -6.65 -11.71
N LEU A 452 -27.39 -5.32 -11.60
CA LEU A 452 -26.79 -4.63 -10.46
C LEU A 452 -27.74 -4.67 -9.25
N GLN A 453 -27.16 -4.62 -8.05
CA GLN A 453 -27.91 -4.56 -6.80
C GLN A 453 -28.71 -3.26 -6.68
N SER A 454 -29.73 -3.25 -5.84
CA SER A 454 -30.56 -2.06 -5.64
C SER A 454 -29.73 -0.86 -5.17
N GLY A 455 -29.74 0.22 -5.95
CA GLY A 455 -29.02 1.46 -5.63
C GLY A 455 -27.55 1.47 -6.04
N ALA A 456 -27.06 0.42 -6.73
CA ALA A 456 -25.75 0.46 -7.38
C ALA A 456 -25.83 1.16 -8.73
N ASP A 457 -24.77 1.91 -9.06
CA ASP A 457 -24.67 2.70 -10.28
C ASP A 457 -23.94 1.91 -11.38
N LEU A 458 -24.34 2.14 -12.63
CA LEU A 458 -23.63 1.67 -13.80
C LEU A 458 -22.95 2.86 -14.47
N ASP A 459 -21.64 2.75 -14.68
CA ASP A 459 -20.86 3.72 -15.42
C ASP A 459 -20.12 3.04 -16.58
N LEU A 460 -20.62 3.26 -17.78
CA LEU A 460 -19.99 2.87 -19.05
C LEU A 460 -19.75 4.14 -19.88
N ASP A 461 -19.15 5.15 -19.28
CA ASP A 461 -18.69 6.34 -20.00
C ASP A 461 -17.34 6.07 -20.65
N LEU A 462 -17.34 5.38 -21.79
CA LEU A 462 -16.13 5.09 -22.57
C LEU A 462 -15.62 6.32 -23.32
N THR A 463 -15.89 7.53 -22.82
CA THR A 463 -15.49 8.80 -23.47
C THR A 463 -14.77 9.75 -22.54
N ASP A 464 -14.77 9.50 -21.23
CA ASP A 464 -14.09 10.36 -20.25
C ASP A 464 -12.59 10.05 -20.12
N ASP A 465 -12.17 8.91 -20.66
CA ASP A 465 -10.83 8.34 -20.68
C ASP A 465 -10.25 8.13 -22.09
N ALA A 466 -11.11 8.10 -23.11
CA ALA A 466 -10.76 7.84 -24.51
C ALA A 466 -9.77 8.84 -25.13
N ALA A 467 -8.83 8.33 -25.93
CA ALA A 467 -7.99 9.16 -26.77
C ALA A 467 -8.81 9.78 -27.92
N SER A 468 -8.35 10.92 -28.44
CA SER A 468 -9.03 11.58 -29.57
C SER A 468 -8.97 10.72 -30.83
N GLY A 469 -10.10 10.12 -31.21
CA GLY A 469 -10.25 9.35 -32.45
C GLY A 469 -10.72 7.91 -32.25
N ASP A 470 -10.86 7.49 -30.99
CA ASP A 470 -11.30 6.16 -30.57
C ASP A 470 -12.74 5.83 -31.01
N PHE A 471 -13.05 4.55 -31.16
CA PHE A 471 -14.34 4.04 -31.67
C PHE A 471 -14.96 2.95 -30.78
N ASP A 472 -15.25 3.34 -29.55
CA ASP A 472 -15.77 2.52 -28.47
C ASP A 472 -17.24 2.19 -28.64
N ARG A 473 -17.66 1.02 -28.16
CA ARG A 473 -18.98 0.47 -28.45
C ARG A 473 -19.57 -0.28 -27.29
N LEU A 474 -20.90 -0.32 -27.27
CA LEU A 474 -21.67 -1.22 -26.43
C LEU A 474 -22.55 -2.12 -27.31
N LEU A 475 -22.53 -3.42 -27.04
CA LEU A 475 -23.44 -4.40 -27.63
C LEU A 475 -24.17 -5.21 -26.56
N VAL A 476 -25.50 -5.08 -26.52
CA VAL A 476 -26.40 -5.88 -25.67
C VAL A 476 -27.38 -6.63 -26.55
N ALA A 477 -27.28 -7.96 -26.65
CA ALA A 477 -28.13 -8.73 -27.57
C ALA A 477 -28.33 -10.18 -27.12
N GLN A 478 -29.40 -10.81 -27.61
CA GLN A 478 -29.60 -12.24 -27.42
C GLN A 478 -28.64 -13.06 -28.32
N THR A 479 -28.21 -14.23 -27.85
CA THR A 479 -27.49 -15.22 -28.69
C THR A 479 -28.45 -16.28 -29.23
N ALA A 480 -29.56 -16.51 -28.52
CA ALA A 480 -30.67 -17.38 -28.90
C ALA A 480 -31.97 -16.84 -28.29
N ALA A 481 -33.13 -17.27 -28.79
CA ALA A 481 -34.43 -16.80 -28.27
C ALA A 481 -34.64 -17.10 -26.77
N SER A 482 -33.96 -18.11 -26.22
CA SER A 482 -33.97 -18.46 -24.80
C SER A 482 -32.83 -17.85 -23.99
N GLN A 483 -31.95 -17.07 -24.63
CA GLN A 483 -30.75 -16.48 -24.04
C GLN A 483 -30.73 -14.99 -24.39
N PRO A 484 -31.52 -14.16 -23.69
CA PRO A 484 -31.52 -12.71 -23.90
C PRO A 484 -30.25 -12.07 -23.31
N GLY A 485 -29.70 -11.07 -23.98
CA GLY A 485 -28.70 -10.19 -23.40
C GLY A 485 -29.39 -9.09 -22.60
N LYS A 486 -29.09 -8.95 -21.31
CA LYS A 486 -29.71 -7.92 -20.46
C LYS A 486 -28.67 -7.26 -19.57
N LEU A 487 -28.68 -5.94 -19.52
CA LEU A 487 -27.93 -5.11 -18.57
C LEU A 487 -28.91 -4.21 -17.83
N MET A 488 -29.05 -4.42 -16.52
CA MET A 488 -30.15 -3.86 -15.73
C MET A 488 -29.66 -3.25 -14.42
N VAL A 489 -30.07 -2.00 -14.16
CA VAL A 489 -29.87 -1.30 -12.89
C VAL A 489 -31.16 -1.30 -12.06
N GLN A 490 -31.05 -1.74 -10.80
CA GLN A 490 -32.19 -1.88 -9.88
C GLN A 490 -32.27 -0.73 -8.88
N GLY A 491 -33.46 -0.52 -8.31
CA GLY A 491 -33.67 0.52 -7.31
C GLY A 491 -33.43 1.90 -7.91
N TYR A 492 -32.75 2.77 -7.16
CA TYR A 492 -32.49 4.17 -7.50
C TYR A 492 -31.09 4.44 -8.04
N GLY A 493 -30.32 3.39 -8.37
CA GLY A 493 -29.00 3.56 -8.99
C GLY A 493 -29.14 4.12 -10.40
N ASP A 494 -28.23 5.02 -10.76
CA ASP A 494 -28.19 5.67 -12.06
C ASP A 494 -27.36 4.81 -13.05
N ALA A 495 -27.63 4.98 -14.34
CA ALA A 495 -26.95 4.29 -15.42
C ALA A 495 -26.48 5.28 -16.47
N THR A 496 -25.17 5.33 -16.69
CA THR A 496 -24.54 6.11 -17.75
C THR A 496 -23.93 5.16 -18.77
N VAL A 497 -24.25 5.38 -20.04
CA VAL A 497 -23.60 4.74 -21.19
C VAL A 497 -23.23 5.84 -22.16
N ARG A 498 -21.95 6.07 -22.37
CA ARG A 498 -21.45 6.96 -23.43
C ARG A 498 -20.39 6.23 -24.22
N THR A 499 -20.48 6.30 -25.53
CA THR A 499 -19.52 5.65 -26.42
C THR A 499 -19.16 6.58 -27.57
N SER A 500 -17.90 6.57 -28.00
CA SER A 500 -17.42 7.32 -29.17
C SER A 500 -17.92 6.71 -30.49
N GLY A 501 -18.22 5.40 -30.51
CA GLY A 501 -18.95 4.68 -31.55
C GLY A 501 -20.41 4.38 -31.18
N PRO A 502 -21.07 3.39 -31.83
CA PRO A 502 -22.47 3.07 -31.62
C PRO A 502 -22.78 2.32 -30.31
N VAL A 503 -23.97 2.59 -29.77
CA VAL A 503 -24.64 1.75 -28.77
C VAL A 503 -25.70 0.90 -29.46
N GLU A 504 -25.54 -0.43 -29.43
CA GLU A 504 -26.50 -1.38 -30.00
C GLU A 504 -27.17 -2.22 -28.91
N VAL A 505 -28.46 -1.98 -28.69
CA VAL A 505 -29.37 -2.92 -28.01
C VAL A 505 -29.99 -3.78 -29.11
N GLY A 506 -29.27 -4.84 -29.50
CA GLY A 506 -29.62 -5.74 -30.60
C GLY A 506 -30.86 -6.59 -30.31
N THR A 507 -31.17 -7.50 -31.23
CA THR A 507 -32.39 -8.34 -31.15
C THR A 507 -32.52 -9.03 -29.78
N GLY A 508 -33.68 -8.88 -29.15
CA GLY A 508 -33.98 -9.42 -27.81
C GLY A 508 -33.10 -8.89 -26.67
N GLY A 509 -32.28 -7.87 -26.94
CA GLY A 509 -31.43 -7.20 -25.97
C GLY A 509 -32.23 -6.29 -25.02
N ARG A 510 -31.66 -6.01 -23.84
CA ARG A 510 -32.28 -5.12 -22.86
C ARG A 510 -31.24 -4.28 -22.14
N LEU A 511 -31.37 -2.96 -22.20
CA LEU A 511 -30.61 -2.02 -21.37
C LEU A 511 -31.60 -1.15 -20.59
N SER A 512 -31.54 -1.17 -19.27
CA SER A 512 -32.57 -0.49 -18.47
C SER A 512 -32.17 -0.10 -17.06
N ALA A 513 -32.89 0.90 -16.54
CA ALA A 513 -32.89 1.27 -15.14
C ALA A 513 -34.31 1.17 -14.56
N MET A 514 -34.45 0.85 -13.27
CA MET A 514 -35.76 0.72 -12.63
C MET A 514 -36.27 2.07 -12.10
N HIS A 515 -35.56 2.76 -11.20
CA HIS A 515 -35.99 4.08 -10.69
C HIS A 515 -34.94 5.18 -10.85
N GLY A 516 -33.67 4.83 -11.04
CA GLY A 516 -32.63 5.81 -11.36
C GLY A 516 -32.68 6.28 -12.80
N ASN A 517 -31.87 7.29 -13.09
CA ASN A 517 -31.74 7.89 -14.40
C ASN A 517 -30.99 6.96 -15.35
N LEU A 518 -31.34 7.00 -16.63
CA LEU A 518 -30.61 6.31 -17.68
C LEU A 518 -30.19 7.31 -18.75
N VAL A 519 -28.88 7.46 -18.93
CA VAL A 519 -28.26 8.26 -19.97
C VAL A 519 -27.57 7.33 -20.97
N VAL A 520 -27.90 7.48 -22.25
CA VAL A 520 -27.32 6.68 -23.34
C VAL A 520 -26.94 7.58 -24.49
N GLU A 521 -25.64 7.72 -24.72
CA GLU A 521 -25.08 8.56 -25.76
C GLU A 521 -24.19 7.73 -26.69
N GLY A 522 -24.60 7.59 -27.96
CA GLY A 522 -23.82 6.88 -28.98
C GLY A 522 -23.27 7.82 -30.03
N ASN A 523 -21.94 7.92 -30.13
CA ASN A 523 -21.21 8.80 -31.04
C ASN A 523 -21.63 10.29 -30.90
N TRP A 524 -22.03 10.72 -29.71
CA TRP A 524 -22.56 12.07 -29.52
C TRP A 524 -21.46 13.16 -29.56
N ALA A 525 -20.31 12.86 -28.94
CA ALA A 525 -19.16 13.76 -28.84
C ALA A 525 -18.19 13.65 -30.04
N GLY A 526 -18.28 12.59 -30.85
CA GLY A 526 -17.31 12.24 -31.89
C GLY A 526 -17.56 12.81 -33.29
N THR A 527 -16.54 12.72 -34.14
CA THR A 527 -16.69 12.84 -35.60
C THR A 527 -17.12 11.50 -36.17
N SER A 528 -18.30 11.44 -36.80
CA SER A 528 -18.80 10.20 -37.38
C SER A 528 -17.89 9.67 -38.49
N THR A 529 -17.47 8.40 -38.45
CA THR A 529 -16.87 7.69 -39.59
C THR A 529 -17.48 6.30 -39.75
N GLY A 530 -17.97 5.94 -40.94
CA GLY A 530 -18.57 4.63 -41.21
C GLY A 530 -20.09 4.64 -41.34
N GLN A 531 -20.71 3.45 -41.41
CA GLN A 531 -22.15 3.25 -41.61
C GLN A 531 -22.77 2.61 -40.37
N PHE A 532 -23.46 3.41 -39.55
CA PHE A 532 -24.11 2.94 -38.33
C PHE A 532 -25.19 3.91 -37.84
N SER A 533 -26.02 3.44 -36.90
CA SER A 533 -26.89 4.31 -36.10
C SER A 533 -26.22 4.60 -34.75
N GLY A 534 -26.24 5.86 -34.30
CA GLY A 534 -25.59 6.24 -33.02
C GLY A 534 -26.12 5.41 -31.86
N VAL A 535 -27.45 5.36 -31.72
CA VAL A 535 -28.13 4.43 -30.80
C VAL A 535 -29.11 3.57 -31.60
N LYS A 536 -28.98 2.24 -31.50
CA LYS A 536 -29.85 1.27 -32.19
C LYS A 536 -30.58 0.37 -31.21
N ILE A 537 -31.89 0.26 -31.39
CA ILE A 537 -32.78 -0.63 -30.65
C ILE A 537 -33.40 -1.60 -31.66
N GLY A 538 -32.97 -2.86 -31.61
CA GLY A 538 -33.35 -3.92 -32.55
C GLY A 538 -34.69 -4.60 -32.23
N ALA A 539 -34.99 -5.65 -32.99
CA ALA A 539 -36.27 -6.35 -32.88
C ALA A 539 -36.43 -6.99 -31.49
N GLN A 540 -37.59 -6.80 -30.86
CA GLN A 540 -37.89 -7.29 -29.50
C GLN A 540 -36.94 -6.76 -28.41
N ALA A 541 -36.13 -5.75 -28.73
CA ALA A 541 -35.23 -5.13 -27.78
C ALA A 541 -35.96 -4.11 -26.90
N PHE A 542 -35.39 -3.80 -25.74
CA PHE A 542 -35.90 -2.77 -24.83
C PHE A 542 -34.76 -1.87 -24.36
N LEU A 543 -34.95 -0.56 -24.50
CA LEU A 543 -34.11 0.48 -23.92
C LEU A 543 -34.98 1.41 -23.08
N GLY A 544 -34.65 1.63 -21.80
CA GLY A 544 -35.35 2.66 -21.03
C GLY A 544 -35.63 2.34 -19.56
N ILE A 545 -36.62 3.02 -19.01
CA ILE A 545 -37.03 2.94 -17.61
C ILE A 545 -38.15 1.90 -17.44
N GLU A 546 -37.92 0.91 -16.59
CA GLU A 546 -38.82 -0.23 -16.38
C GLU A 546 -39.82 -0.05 -15.25
N ASN A 547 -40.86 -0.91 -15.23
CA ASN A 547 -41.76 -1.10 -14.09
C ASN A 547 -42.43 0.19 -13.57
N ASN A 548 -42.76 1.12 -14.46
CA ASN A 548 -43.28 2.45 -14.11
C ASN A 548 -42.33 3.27 -13.22
N GLY A 549 -41.03 3.03 -13.37
CA GLY A 549 -39.95 3.77 -12.74
C GLY A 549 -40.04 5.27 -12.91
N MET A 550 -39.50 6.02 -11.94
CA MET A 550 -39.59 7.49 -11.94
C MET A 550 -38.43 8.19 -12.64
N GLY A 551 -37.34 7.45 -12.93
CA GLY A 551 -36.09 8.01 -13.47
C GLY A 551 -36.25 8.73 -14.79
N ALA A 552 -35.33 9.66 -15.05
CA ALA A 552 -35.23 10.33 -16.34
C ALA A 552 -34.58 9.41 -17.37
N LEU A 553 -34.99 9.55 -18.63
CA LEU A 553 -34.32 8.89 -19.76
C LEU A 553 -33.72 9.96 -20.66
N THR A 554 -32.43 9.90 -20.93
CA THR A 554 -31.75 10.71 -21.93
C THR A 554 -31.12 9.79 -22.95
N VAL A 555 -31.52 9.91 -24.22
CA VAL A 555 -30.92 9.15 -25.32
C VAL A 555 -30.45 10.10 -26.39
N ARG A 556 -29.16 10.07 -26.69
CA ARG A 556 -28.55 10.89 -27.74
C ARG A 556 -27.78 10.04 -28.71
N GLY A 557 -27.99 10.26 -30.00
CA GLY A 557 -27.28 9.51 -31.02
C GLY A 557 -26.91 10.35 -32.23
N ARG A 558 -25.70 10.14 -32.74
CA ARG A 558 -25.28 10.65 -34.05
C ARG A 558 -24.97 9.48 -34.99
N GLY A 559 -25.62 9.46 -36.15
CA GLY A 559 -25.36 8.45 -37.17
C GLY A 559 -23.95 8.54 -37.76
N GLY A 560 -23.52 7.45 -38.42
CA GLY A 560 -22.31 7.41 -39.23
C GLY A 560 -22.32 8.43 -40.38
N ASN A 561 -21.27 8.52 -41.20
CA ASN A 561 -21.21 9.46 -42.33
C ASN A 561 -20.93 8.78 -43.68
N GLN A 562 -21.01 7.45 -43.75
CA GLN A 562 -20.78 6.68 -44.96
C GLN A 562 -22.05 5.97 -45.40
N ALA A 563 -22.24 5.86 -46.72
CA ALA A 563 -23.31 5.08 -47.34
C ALA A 563 -24.75 5.56 -47.00
N THR A 564 -25.67 4.64 -46.74
CA THR A 564 -27.10 4.89 -46.48
C THR A 564 -27.47 4.47 -45.05
N ASP A 565 -28.61 4.96 -44.57
CA ASP A 565 -29.23 4.53 -43.31
C ASP A 565 -28.43 4.92 -42.04
N ASN A 566 -27.86 6.14 -42.07
CA ASN A 566 -27.14 6.71 -40.93
C ASN A 566 -28.12 7.47 -40.02
N HIS A 567 -28.60 6.80 -38.99
CA HIS A 567 -29.57 7.37 -38.06
C HIS A 567 -28.93 7.85 -36.75
N GLY A 568 -29.44 8.93 -36.16
CA GLY A 568 -29.06 9.29 -34.80
C GLY A 568 -29.53 8.24 -33.81
N VAL A 569 -30.86 8.09 -33.69
CA VAL A 569 -31.54 7.07 -32.90
C VAL A 569 -32.41 6.22 -33.80
N HIS A 570 -32.24 4.90 -33.79
CA HIS A 570 -32.96 3.95 -34.63
C HIS A 570 -33.70 2.90 -33.79
N VAL A 571 -35.03 2.89 -33.85
CA VAL A 571 -35.90 1.90 -33.20
C VAL A 571 -36.49 0.97 -34.27
N SER A 572 -35.91 -0.21 -34.47
CA SER A 572 -36.37 -1.22 -35.44
C SER A 572 -37.08 -2.36 -34.72
N SER A 573 -38.41 -2.33 -34.68
CA SER A 573 -39.23 -3.37 -34.02
C SER A 573 -38.93 -3.60 -32.52
N GLY A 574 -38.36 -2.61 -31.84
CA GLY A 574 -38.08 -2.62 -30.39
C GLY A 574 -38.81 -1.51 -29.64
N VAL A 575 -38.53 -1.37 -28.35
CA VAL A 575 -39.19 -0.40 -27.46
C VAL A 575 -38.16 0.52 -26.81
N LEU A 576 -38.39 1.83 -26.95
CA LEU A 576 -37.74 2.89 -26.20
C LEU A 576 -38.75 3.49 -25.21
N CYS A 577 -38.48 3.41 -23.90
CA CYS A 577 -39.48 3.74 -22.88
C CYS A 577 -38.97 4.71 -21.80
N GLY A 578 -39.57 5.89 -21.71
CA GLY A 578 -39.36 6.82 -20.60
C GLY A 578 -40.05 6.41 -19.29
N GLY A 579 -39.66 7.05 -18.19
CA GLY A 579 -40.25 6.86 -16.86
C GLY A 579 -41.68 7.40 -16.71
N SER A 580 -42.24 7.24 -15.52
CA SER A 580 -43.59 7.65 -15.13
C SER A 580 -43.68 9.08 -14.56
N GLY A 581 -42.55 9.65 -14.12
CA GLY A 581 -42.50 10.96 -13.45
C GLY A 581 -41.56 11.97 -14.11
N ALA A 582 -40.33 11.58 -14.43
CA ALA A 582 -39.35 12.43 -15.08
C ALA A 582 -39.47 12.45 -16.62
N SER A 583 -38.82 13.42 -17.27
CA SER A 583 -38.82 13.54 -18.72
C SER A 583 -37.99 12.46 -19.40
N ALA A 584 -38.45 12.00 -20.56
CA ALA A 584 -37.67 11.31 -21.55
C ALA A 584 -37.24 12.29 -22.65
N LEU A 585 -35.94 12.47 -22.82
CA LEU A 585 -35.32 13.29 -23.86
C LEU A 585 -34.65 12.38 -24.88
N ILE A 586 -35.02 12.52 -26.15
CA ILE A 586 -34.46 11.74 -27.26
C ILE A 586 -33.93 12.72 -28.29
N GLU A 587 -32.61 12.78 -28.45
CA GLU A 587 -31.92 13.65 -29.40
C GLU A 587 -31.22 12.80 -30.47
N GLY A 588 -31.59 13.02 -31.72
CA GLY A 588 -31.03 12.28 -32.84
C GLY A 588 -30.50 13.21 -33.91
N THR A 589 -29.24 13.03 -34.29
CA THR A 589 -28.65 13.67 -35.48
C THR A 589 -28.30 12.61 -36.52
N GLY A 590 -28.92 12.69 -37.69
CA GLY A 590 -28.62 11.83 -38.82
C GLY A 590 -27.18 12.04 -39.30
N GLY A 591 -26.69 11.04 -40.02
CA GLY A 591 -25.44 11.14 -40.75
C GLY A 591 -25.54 11.90 -42.07
N THR A 592 -24.43 11.94 -42.80
CA THR A 592 -24.45 12.28 -44.23
C THR A 592 -24.80 11.03 -45.04
N GLY A 593 -25.60 11.18 -46.10
CA GLY A 593 -25.95 10.10 -47.02
C GLY A 593 -27.46 9.87 -47.16
N ASN A 594 -27.88 9.02 -48.10
CA ASN A 594 -29.29 8.78 -48.36
C ASN A 594 -29.98 8.06 -47.19
N ASN A 595 -31.22 8.44 -46.90
CA ASN A 595 -32.03 7.87 -45.81
C ASN A 595 -31.39 8.05 -44.41
N SER A 596 -30.63 9.13 -44.22
CA SER A 596 -30.10 9.51 -42.90
C SER A 596 -31.16 10.31 -42.15
N THR A 597 -31.40 9.99 -40.87
CA THR A 597 -32.49 10.63 -40.10
C THR A 597 -32.06 10.80 -38.66
N GLY A 598 -32.45 11.91 -38.03
CA GLY A 598 -32.20 12.12 -36.61
C GLY A 598 -32.76 10.99 -35.75
N VAL A 599 -34.08 10.80 -35.79
CA VAL A 599 -34.78 9.72 -35.08
C VAL A 599 -35.61 8.92 -36.08
N TYR A 600 -35.30 7.64 -36.23
CA TYR A 600 -35.97 6.72 -37.15
C TYR A 600 -36.67 5.60 -36.38
N VAL A 601 -38.00 5.52 -36.50
CA VAL A 601 -38.82 4.44 -35.93
C VAL A 601 -39.30 3.58 -37.08
N ALA A 602 -38.74 2.38 -37.18
CA ALA A 602 -38.96 1.46 -38.28
C ALA A 602 -39.92 0.32 -37.88
N ASP A 603 -40.59 -0.21 -38.90
CA ASP A 603 -41.54 -1.32 -38.84
C ASP A 603 -42.78 -1.06 -37.96
N ILE A 604 -43.76 -1.97 -38.05
CA ILE A 604 -45.03 -1.84 -37.31
C ILE A 604 -44.89 -2.06 -35.80
N PHE A 605 -43.70 -2.43 -35.31
CA PHE A 605 -43.44 -2.76 -33.91
C PHE A 605 -42.40 -1.86 -33.24
N GLY A 606 -41.84 -0.87 -33.95
CA GLY A 606 -40.98 0.15 -33.33
C GLY A 606 -41.82 1.10 -32.48
N ILE A 607 -41.48 1.23 -31.19
CA ILE A 607 -42.27 2.05 -30.24
C ILE A 607 -41.33 2.98 -29.47
N ILE A 608 -41.71 4.26 -29.43
CA ILE A 608 -41.20 5.25 -28.46
C ILE A 608 -42.38 5.64 -27.57
N GLN A 609 -42.23 5.49 -26.26
CA GLN A 609 -43.30 5.76 -25.29
C GLN A 609 -42.74 6.26 -23.95
N THR A 610 -43.64 6.64 -23.04
CA THR A 610 -43.32 6.90 -21.63
C THR A 610 -44.36 6.23 -20.73
N ASN A 611 -44.01 5.96 -19.48
CA ASN A 611 -44.92 5.42 -18.47
C ASN A 611 -45.74 6.51 -17.75
N GLY A 612 -45.88 7.70 -18.35
CA GLY A 612 -46.57 8.86 -17.76
C GLY A 612 -45.74 10.15 -17.73
N GLY A 613 -44.41 10.07 -17.91
CA GLY A 613 -43.52 11.22 -17.99
C GLY A 613 -43.64 12.02 -19.30
N HIS A 614 -43.07 13.22 -19.32
CA HIS A 614 -43.00 14.07 -20.52
C HIS A 614 -42.05 13.46 -21.56
N LEU A 615 -42.46 13.41 -22.83
CA LEU A 615 -41.64 12.96 -23.94
C LEU A 615 -41.20 14.14 -24.80
N GLN A 616 -39.89 14.34 -24.94
CA GLN A 616 -39.29 15.30 -25.86
C GLN A 616 -38.45 14.54 -26.90
N ILE A 617 -38.66 14.85 -28.18
CA ILE A 617 -37.90 14.29 -29.29
C ILE A 617 -37.38 15.44 -30.14
N ASP A 618 -36.06 15.57 -30.23
CA ASP A 618 -35.37 16.52 -31.09
C ASP A 618 -34.61 15.74 -32.17
N ALA A 619 -35.03 15.91 -33.43
CA ALA A 619 -34.49 15.14 -34.55
C ALA A 619 -33.98 16.08 -35.65
N VAL A 620 -32.72 15.90 -36.03
CA VAL A 620 -32.08 16.60 -37.16
C VAL A 620 -31.68 15.56 -38.19
N GLY A 621 -32.21 15.64 -39.41
CA GLY A 621 -31.78 14.84 -40.57
C GLY A 621 -31.02 15.70 -41.59
N ASP A 622 -30.41 15.05 -42.58
CA ASP A 622 -29.80 15.67 -43.77
C ASP A 622 -30.68 15.43 -45.00
#